data_AF-A5FUG3-F1
#
_entry.id   AF-A5FUG3-F1
#
_cell.length_a   1.000
_cell.length_b   1.000
_cell.length_c   1.000
_cell.angle_alpha   90.00
_cell.angle_beta   90.00
_cell.angle_gamma   90.00
#
_symmetry.space_group_name_H-M   'P 1'
#
loop_
_entity.id
_entity.type
_entity.pdbx_description
1 polymer ?
#
loop_
_entity_poly.entity_id
_entity_poly.type
_entity_poly.pdbx_seq_one_letter_code
_entity_poly.pdbx_strand_id
1 'polypeptide(L)'
;MGFDSPVHWLIVIAVIALLFGGSRVGNLMGELGKGIKAFKQNMSDADSAKPAPAAKSEPDVQNRIADSSAPAAEKAPEPADTARH
;
A
#
# COMPACT_ATOMS: atom_id res chain seq x y z
N MET A 1 -18.45 29.81 -30.81
CA MET A 1 -18.69 28.44 -31.29
C MET A 1 -17.71 27.55 -30.54
N GLY A 2 -18.08 27.16 -29.32
CA GLY A 2 -17.19 26.57 -28.32
C GLY A 2 -17.31 25.07 -28.26
N PHE A 3 -16.42 24.38 -29.00
CA PHE A 3 -16.42 22.92 -29.11
C PHE A 3 -15.52 22.22 -28.07
N ASP A 4 -14.75 22.96 -27.27
CA ASP A 4 -13.72 22.37 -26.41
C ASP A 4 -13.92 22.73 -24.93
N SER A 5 -15.15 22.52 -24.43
CA SER A 5 -15.43 22.67 -23.00
C SER A 5 -14.57 21.68 -22.20
N PRO A 6 -13.96 22.09 -21.08
CA PRO A 6 -13.22 21.21 -20.17
C PRO A 6 -14.02 19.96 -19.74
N VAL A 7 -15.36 20.05 -19.76
CA VAL A 7 -16.26 18.93 -19.48
C VAL A 7 -16.13 17.81 -20.52
N HIS A 8 -15.88 18.12 -21.80
CA HIS A 8 -15.70 17.12 -22.85
C HIS A 8 -14.49 16.23 -22.55
N TRP A 9 -13.35 16.84 -22.22
CA TRP A 9 -12.13 16.12 -21.87
C TRP A 9 -12.30 15.22 -20.64
N LEU A 10 -13.05 15.66 -19.63
CA LEU A 10 -13.39 14.82 -18.48
C LEU A 10 -14.18 13.57 -18.88
N ILE A 11 -15.18 13.71 -19.76
CA ILE A 11 -16.00 12.60 -20.24
C ILE A 11 -15.16 11.62 -21.07
N VAL A 12 -14.27 12.12 -21.93
CA VAL A 12 -13.38 11.27 -22.74
C VAL A 12 -12.44 10.46 -21.83
N ILE A 13 -11.82 11.09 -20.83
CA ILE A 13 -10.97 10.39 -19.86
C ILE A 13 -11.77 9.34 -19.08
N ALA A 14 -12.99 9.66 -18.67
CA ALA A 14 -13.86 8.71 -17.98
C ALA A 14 -14.16 7.47 -18.83
N VAL A 15 -14.47 7.67 -20.12
CA VAL A 15 -14.71 6.57 -21.06
C VAL A 15 -13.45 5.71 -21.22
N ILE A 16 -12.28 6.32 -21.44
CA ILE A 16 -11.00 5.58 -21.52
C ILE A 16 -10.75 4.80 -20.22
N ALA A 17 -10.96 5.40 -19.06
CA ALA A 17 -10.78 4.72 -17.78
C ALA A 17 -11.72 3.51 -17.61
N LEU A 18 -12.95 3.58 -18.14
CA LEU A 18 -13.89 2.44 -18.16
C LEU A 18 -13.43 1.33 -19.12
N LEU A 19 -12.94 1.68 -20.32
CA LEU A 19 -12.45 0.71 -21.31
C LEU A 19 -11.19 -0.03 -20.82
N PHE A 20 -10.26 0.70 -20.21
CA PHE A 20 -9.01 0.13 -19.70
C PHE A 20 -9.16 -0.48 -18.30
N GLY A 21 -10.22 -0.11 -17.58
CA GLY A 21 -10.51 -0.53 -16.22
C GLY A 21 -9.67 0.20 -15.16
N GLY A 22 -10.22 0.34 -13.95
CA GLY A 22 -9.56 1.02 -12.84
C GLY A 22 -8.23 0.40 -12.39
N SER A 23 -8.06 -0.92 -12.59
CA SER A 23 -6.83 -1.63 -12.21
C SER A 23 -5.60 -1.20 -13.04
N ARG A 24 -5.78 -0.98 -14.35
CA ARG A 24 -4.68 -0.59 -15.25
C ARG A 24 -4.33 0.89 -15.11
N VAL A 25 -5.36 1.75 -15.02
CA VAL A 25 -5.20 3.19 -14.78
C VAL A 25 -4.62 3.46 -13.39
N GLY A 26 -5.07 2.75 -12.36
CA GLY A 26 -4.60 2.91 -10.98
C GLY A 26 -3.14 2.51 -10.78
N ASN A 27 -2.68 1.41 -11.40
CA ASN A 27 -1.28 1.01 -11.32
C ASN A 27 -0.35 2.04 -12.00
N LEU A 28 -0.71 2.47 -13.21
CA LEU A 28 0.07 3.46 -13.97
C LEU A 28 0.06 4.84 -13.29
N MET A 29 -1.09 5.29 -12.79
CA MET A 29 -1.21 6.54 -12.05
C MET A 29 -0.46 6.48 -10.71
N GLY A 30 -0.37 5.29 -10.08
CA GLY A 30 0.43 5.09 -8.87
C GLY A 30 1.93 5.25 -9.12
N GLU A 31 2.45 4.69 -10.22
CA GLU A 31 3.85 4.83 -10.64
C GLU A 31 4.18 6.27 -11.07
N LEU A 32 3.31 6.88 -11.88
CA LEU A 32 3.43 8.28 -12.30
C LEU A 32 3.32 9.24 -11.10
N GLY A 33 2.39 8.98 -10.18
CA GLY A 33 2.18 9.79 -8.98
C GLY A 33 3.39 9.75 -8.03
N LYS A 34 4.05 8.59 -7.89
CA LYS A 34 5.32 8.47 -7.15
C LYS A 34 6.43 9.30 -7.81
N GLY A 35 6.56 9.25 -9.14
CA GLY A 35 7.54 10.03 -9.90
C GLY A 35 7.33 11.54 -9.80
N ILE A 36 6.09 12.01 -10.00
CA ILE A 36 5.73 13.43 -9.88
C ILE A 36 5.91 13.91 -8.43
N LYS A 37 5.58 13.08 -7.44
CA LYS A 37 5.79 13.41 -6.02
C LYS A 37 7.28 13.52 -5.69
N ALA A 38 8.13 12.63 -6.20
CA ALA A 38 9.57 12.71 -6.04
C ALA A 38 10.17 13.94 -6.74
N PHE A 39 9.69 14.27 -7.95
CA PHE A 39 10.09 15.49 -8.66
C PHE A 39 9.71 16.74 -7.88
N LYS A 40 8.48 16.81 -7.38
CA LYS A 40 8.03 17.94 -6.57
C LYS A 40 8.75 18.02 -5.23
N GLN A 41 8.98 16.89 -4.56
CA GLN A 41 9.80 16.86 -3.34
C GLN A 41 11.21 17.38 -3.61
N ASN A 42 11.87 16.93 -4.67
CA ASN A 42 13.22 17.38 -5.02
C ASN A 42 13.25 18.89 -5.33
N MET A 43 12.23 19.41 -6.02
CA MET A 43 12.11 20.83 -6.33
C MET A 43 11.74 21.68 -5.11
N SER A 44 11.00 21.12 -4.14
CA SER A 44 10.65 21.78 -2.88
C SER A 44 11.73 21.64 -1.79
N ASP A 45 12.56 20.59 -1.83
CA ASP A 45 13.67 20.38 -0.89
C ASP A 45 14.80 21.38 -1.14
N ALA A 46 14.90 21.91 -2.38
CA ALA A 46 15.74 23.06 -2.70
C ALA A 46 15.33 24.35 -1.94
N ASP A 47 14.11 24.41 -1.38
CA ASP A 47 13.55 25.58 -0.69
C ASP A 47 13.24 25.29 0.81
N SER A 48 13.00 24.04 1.22
CA SER A 48 12.79 23.68 2.63
C SER A 48 12.97 22.17 2.90
N ALA A 49 13.95 21.84 3.74
CA ALA A 49 14.25 20.48 4.17
C ALA A 49 13.11 19.84 5.01
N LYS A 50 12.35 18.89 4.43
CA LYS A 50 11.59 17.90 5.21
C LYS A 50 11.30 16.63 4.40
N PRO A 51 11.74 15.43 4.84
CA PRO A 51 11.44 14.19 4.14
C PRO A 51 9.97 13.80 4.38
N ALA A 52 9.23 13.47 3.31
CA ALA A 52 7.88 12.92 3.43
C ALA A 52 7.91 11.38 3.33
N PRO A 53 7.05 10.65 4.08
CA PRO A 53 7.06 9.20 4.10
C PRO A 53 6.62 8.63 2.75
N ALA A 54 7.40 7.69 2.22
CA ALA A 54 7.03 6.87 1.08
C ALA A 54 5.75 6.10 1.42
N ALA A 55 4.74 6.18 0.57
CA ALA A 55 3.53 5.37 0.68
C ALA A 55 3.93 3.89 0.69
N LYS A 56 3.74 3.23 1.84
CA LYS A 56 3.78 1.77 1.97
C LYS A 56 2.77 1.19 0.97
N SER A 57 3.29 0.67 -0.14
CA SER A 57 2.59 -0.37 -0.87
C SER A 57 2.89 -1.65 -0.10
N GLU A 58 1.98 -2.07 0.78
CA GLU A 58 1.97 -3.43 1.32
C GLU A 58 1.42 -4.37 0.24
N PRO A 59 2.17 -5.42 -0.13
CA PRO A 59 1.57 -6.68 -0.48
C PRO A 59 2.12 -7.73 0.47
N ASP A 60 1.44 -7.98 1.58
CA ASP A 60 1.67 -9.21 2.36
C ASP A 60 0.33 -9.82 2.77
N VAL A 61 -0.32 -10.49 1.80
CA VAL A 61 -1.44 -11.41 2.07
C VAL A 61 -1.17 -12.75 1.38
N GLN A 62 0.09 -13.19 1.31
CA GLN A 62 0.41 -14.49 0.72
C GLN A 62 1.16 -15.45 1.67
N ASN A 63 1.68 -15.00 2.80
CA ASN A 63 2.51 -15.86 3.68
C ASN A 63 1.87 -16.30 5.01
N ARG A 64 0.54 -16.27 5.16
CA ARG A 64 -0.14 -16.65 6.42
C ARG A 64 -1.01 -17.92 6.36
N ILE A 65 -0.77 -18.85 5.42
CA ILE A 65 -1.56 -20.10 5.34
C ILE A 65 -0.73 -21.36 5.65
N ALA A 66 0.57 -21.24 5.94
CA ALA A 66 1.41 -22.41 6.21
C ALA A 66 1.73 -22.67 7.70
N ASP A 67 1.45 -21.74 8.62
CA ASP A 67 1.96 -21.85 10.00
C ASP A 67 0.94 -21.39 11.06
N SER A 68 -0.22 -22.05 11.09
CA SER A 68 -1.08 -22.05 12.28
C SER A 68 -2.12 -23.14 12.20
N SER A 69 -1.72 -24.35 12.56
CA SER A 69 -2.61 -25.48 12.83
C SER A 69 -1.95 -26.42 13.83
N ALA A 70 -1.95 -26.04 15.12
CA ALA A 70 -2.27 -26.90 16.28
C ALA A 70 -1.67 -26.36 17.61
N PRO A 71 -2.51 -25.87 18.53
CA PRO A 71 -2.18 -25.73 19.94
C PRO A 71 -2.89 -26.85 20.72
N ALA A 72 -2.19 -27.91 21.13
CA ALA A 72 -2.66 -28.81 22.19
C ALA A 72 -1.55 -29.73 22.69
N ALA A 73 -1.50 -29.88 24.02
CA ALA A 73 -0.71 -30.83 24.81
C ALA A 73 0.73 -30.43 25.14
N GLU A 74 0.91 -29.74 26.27
CA GLU A 74 1.75 -30.26 27.36
C GLU A 74 1.33 -29.59 28.66
N LYS A 75 0.46 -30.28 29.40
CA LYS A 75 -0.02 -29.89 30.73
C LYS A 75 1.09 -30.25 31.73
N ALA A 76 1.94 -29.29 32.09
CA ALA A 76 2.98 -29.47 33.10
C ALA A 76 2.36 -29.66 34.50
N PRO A 77 2.66 -30.76 35.22
CA PRO A 77 2.23 -30.94 36.60
C PRO A 77 3.26 -30.32 37.56
N GLU A 78 2.71 -29.56 38.52
CA GLU A 78 3.04 -29.61 39.95
C GLU A 78 4.41 -29.09 40.45
N PRO A 79 4.43 -27.99 41.24
CA PRO A 79 5.60 -27.58 42.01
C PRO A 79 5.60 -28.28 43.37
N ALA A 80 6.53 -29.21 43.59
CA ALA A 80 6.73 -29.84 44.90
C ALA A 80 8.22 -30.18 45.12
N ASP A 81 9.05 -29.17 45.38
CA ASP A 81 10.37 -29.40 45.98
C ASP A 81 10.25 -29.21 47.49
N THR A 82 9.99 -30.34 48.16
CA THR A 82 10.04 -30.51 49.61
C THR A 82 11.30 -31.32 49.93
N ALA A 83 12.29 -30.65 50.54
CA ALA A 83 13.26 -31.14 51.52
C ALA A 83 14.25 -32.30 51.17
N ARG A 84 15.50 -32.07 51.63
CA ARG A 84 16.63 -33.00 51.91
C ARG A 84 17.57 -33.35 50.74
N HIS A 85 18.82 -32.88 50.81
CA HIS A 85 19.89 -33.48 51.63
C HIS A 85 21.06 -32.51 51.85
#